data_AF-A0A7W1TCW6-F1
#
_entry.id   AF-A0A7W1TCW6-F1
#
_cell.length_a   1.000
_cell.length_b   1.000
_cell.length_c   1.000
_cell.angle_alpha   90.00
_cell.angle_beta   90.00
_cell.angle_gamma   90.00
#
_symmetry.space_group_name_H-M   'P 1'
#
loop_
_entity.id
_entity.type
_entity.pdbx_description
1 polymer ?
#
loop_
_entity_poly.entity_id
_entity_poly.type
_entity_poly.pdbx_seq_one_letter_code
_entity_poly.pdbx_strand_id
1 'polypeptide(L)'
;ESGLEGHGYHDKLPGLDLVVAPDAAASGKALDFSWPADHSVWIDCSYRVRRPPLAELTDSATGTIGLDMWSADGADVEHVAVRFCDADGKIFEWRQPLPEPGRRGWRHVTFPLSPHRSWHWGGPAGLEWQIRYPLAFYGFAAQLATQGRTRAGALVIDDVVLDIAR
;
A
#
# COMPACT_ATOMS: atom_id res chain seq x y z
N GLU A 1 5.53 11.78 -13.81
CA GLU A 1 4.44 11.69 -12.83
C GLU A 1 4.12 10.22 -12.57
N SER A 2 3.75 9.85 -11.34
CA SER A 2 3.53 8.46 -10.90
C SER A 2 2.22 7.84 -11.43
N GLY A 3 1.27 8.65 -11.89
CA GLY A 3 -0.08 8.19 -12.29
C GLY A 3 -1.01 7.88 -11.10
N LEU A 4 -0.52 8.08 -9.88
CA LEU A 4 -1.23 7.87 -8.62
C LEU A 4 -1.77 9.22 -8.10
N GLU A 5 -2.75 9.13 -7.20
CA GLU A 5 -3.19 10.22 -6.32
C GLU A 5 -3.15 9.72 -4.87
N GLY A 6 -2.79 10.61 -3.95
CA GLY A 6 -2.68 10.28 -2.54
C GLY A 6 -3.81 10.90 -1.72
N HIS A 7 -4.25 10.18 -0.70
CA HIS A 7 -5.25 10.61 0.28
C HIS A 7 -4.74 10.29 1.68
N GLY A 8 -5.11 11.09 2.66
CA GLY A 8 -5.02 10.64 4.03
C GLY A 8 -6.25 11.05 4.81
N TYR A 9 -6.14 10.94 6.13
CA TYR A 9 -7.30 11.07 7.00
C TYR A 9 -8.06 12.40 6.87
N HIS A 10 -7.35 13.50 6.58
CA HIS A 10 -7.96 14.82 6.47
C HIS A 10 -8.15 15.31 5.04
N ASP A 11 -7.19 15.07 4.14
CA ASP A 11 -7.18 15.67 2.80
C ASP A 11 -6.36 14.83 1.80
N LYS A 12 -6.22 15.34 0.56
CA LYS A 12 -5.27 14.79 -0.42
C LYS A 12 -3.84 14.94 0.08
N LEU A 13 -3.05 13.89 -0.12
CA LEU A 13 -1.62 13.93 0.19
C LEU A 13 -0.87 14.76 -0.85
N PRO A 14 -0.09 15.77 -0.42
CA PRO A 14 0.65 16.62 -1.35
C PRO A 14 1.91 15.96 -1.92
N GLY A 15 2.47 14.95 -1.24
CA GLY A 15 3.79 14.38 -1.54
C GLY A 15 3.72 13.02 -2.20
N LEU A 16 3.27 12.96 -3.46
CA LEU A 16 3.26 11.71 -4.20
C LEU A 16 3.99 11.85 -5.53
N ASP A 17 5.27 11.51 -5.52
CA ASP A 17 6.20 11.71 -6.61
C ASP A 17 7.12 10.51 -6.81
N LEU A 18 7.79 10.48 -7.96
CA LEU A 18 8.86 9.54 -8.22
C LEU A 18 10.20 10.21 -7.87
N VAL A 19 10.85 9.74 -6.80
CA VAL A 19 12.09 10.30 -6.26
C VAL A 19 13.26 9.34 -6.45
N VAL A 20 14.49 9.85 -6.31
CA VAL A 20 15.67 8.97 -6.21
C VAL A 20 15.60 8.22 -4.88
N ALA A 21 15.77 6.90 -4.94
CA ALA A 21 15.73 6.05 -3.75
C ALA A 21 16.75 6.54 -2.68
N PRO A 22 16.31 6.80 -1.44
CA PRO A 22 17.20 7.25 -0.38
C PRO A 22 18.23 6.19 0.01
N ASP A 23 19.34 6.64 0.61
CA ASP A 23 20.38 5.78 1.18
C ASP A 23 20.97 4.73 0.19
N ALA A 24 20.92 5.02 -1.12
CA ALA A 24 21.57 4.29 -2.22
C ALA A 24 21.18 2.81 -2.41
N ALA A 25 20.04 2.35 -1.88
CA ALA A 25 19.67 0.93 -1.95
C ALA A 25 19.05 0.48 -3.28
N ALA A 26 18.50 1.40 -4.09
CA ALA A 26 17.88 1.06 -5.37
C ALA A 26 18.40 1.95 -6.51
N SER A 27 18.62 1.35 -7.68
CA SER A 27 18.96 2.08 -8.90
C SER A 27 17.68 2.46 -9.63
N GLY A 28 17.27 3.72 -9.59
CA GLY A 28 16.09 4.17 -10.32
C GLY A 28 15.30 5.24 -9.60
N LYS A 29 13.99 5.24 -9.85
CA LYS A 29 13.04 6.11 -9.16
C LYS A 29 12.08 5.25 -8.34
N ALA A 30 11.93 5.61 -7.08
CA ALA A 30 11.01 5.00 -6.15
C ALA A 30 9.81 5.92 -5.91
N LEU A 31 8.69 5.34 -5.48
CA LEU A 31 7.50 6.10 -5.12
C LEU A 31 7.70 6.74 -3.74
N ASP A 32 7.76 8.06 -3.68
CA ASP A 32 7.66 8.81 -2.43
C ASP A 32 6.18 8.91 -2.02
N PHE A 33 5.96 8.58 -0.76
CA PHE A 33 4.67 8.52 -0.12
C PHE A 33 4.75 9.23 1.24
N SER A 34 5.09 10.52 1.18
CA SER A 34 5.32 11.40 2.34
C SER A 34 4.08 12.18 2.74
N TRP A 35 3.97 12.50 4.03
CA TRP A 35 2.83 13.20 4.61
C TRP A 35 3.25 14.33 5.57
N PRO A 36 2.46 15.42 5.65
CA PRO A 36 2.68 16.47 6.61
C PRO A 36 2.24 16.08 8.04
N ALA A 37 2.65 16.90 9.01
CA ALA A 37 2.42 16.66 10.43
C ALA A 37 0.98 16.88 10.91
N ASP A 38 0.01 17.05 10.02
CA ASP A 38 -1.42 17.11 10.31
C ASP A 38 -2.13 15.81 9.91
N HIS A 39 -1.47 14.91 9.18
CA HIS A 39 -2.00 13.60 8.84
C HIS A 39 -1.75 12.61 10.00
N SER A 40 -2.84 12.07 10.56
CA SER A 40 -2.80 11.00 11.55
C SER A 40 -3.63 9.82 11.07
N VAL A 41 -3.42 8.65 11.68
CA VAL A 41 -4.20 7.42 11.47
C VAL A 41 -3.85 6.67 10.19
N TRP A 42 -4.01 7.28 9.01
CA TRP A 42 -3.74 6.58 7.76
C TRP A 42 -3.41 7.50 6.59
N ILE A 43 -2.69 6.92 5.64
CA ILE A 43 -2.39 7.46 4.31
C ILE A 43 -2.62 6.37 3.28
N ASP A 44 -3.15 6.72 2.10
CA ASP A 44 -3.19 5.84 0.95
C ASP A 44 -2.84 6.54 -0.36
N CYS A 45 -2.57 5.74 -1.38
CA CYS A 45 -2.57 6.19 -2.75
C CYS A 45 -3.22 5.19 -3.68
N SER A 46 -3.79 5.70 -4.76
CA SER A 46 -4.48 4.92 -5.78
C SER A 46 -4.20 5.41 -7.17
N TYR A 47 -4.25 4.52 -8.16
CA TYR A 47 -4.12 4.92 -9.57
C TYR A 47 -5.35 5.71 -9.99
N ARG A 48 -5.14 6.88 -10.61
CA ARG A 48 -6.24 7.72 -11.13
C ARG A 48 -7.01 7.04 -12.25
N VAL A 49 -6.35 6.13 -12.96
CA VAL A 49 -6.92 5.31 -14.03
C VAL A 49 -6.80 3.86 -13.61
N ARG A 50 -7.92 3.13 -13.65
CA ARG A 50 -7.96 1.70 -13.34
C ARG A 50 -6.90 0.96 -14.14
N ARG A 51 -6.01 0.25 -13.46
CA ARG A 51 -4.99 -0.60 -14.08
C ARG A 51 -5.63 -1.79 -14.79
N PRO A 52 -4.99 -2.34 -15.83
CA PRO A 52 -5.40 -3.62 -16.40
C PRO A 52 -5.48 -4.70 -15.32
N PRO A 53 -6.48 -5.59 -15.38
CA PRO A 53 -6.55 -6.72 -14.45
C PRO A 53 -5.36 -7.67 -14.61
N LEU A 54 -4.94 -8.26 -13.50
CA LEU A 54 -3.89 -9.27 -13.42
C LEU A 54 -4.55 -10.64 -13.62
N ALA A 55 -4.41 -11.19 -14.83
CA ALA A 55 -5.12 -12.41 -15.25
C ALA A 55 -4.71 -13.64 -14.43
N GLU A 56 -3.51 -13.62 -13.86
CA GLU A 56 -2.93 -14.70 -13.07
C GLU A 56 -3.49 -14.75 -11.65
N LEU A 57 -4.12 -13.67 -11.16
CA LEU A 57 -4.80 -13.67 -9.87
C LEU A 57 -6.22 -14.20 -10.07
N THR A 58 -6.46 -15.41 -9.58
CA THR A 58 -7.75 -16.10 -9.58
C THR A 58 -8.16 -16.48 -8.15
N ASP A 59 -9.36 -17.04 -7.99
CA ASP A 59 -9.88 -17.54 -6.71
C ASP A 59 -9.07 -18.70 -6.10
N SER A 60 -8.30 -19.37 -6.95
CA SER A 60 -7.47 -20.54 -6.64
C SER A 60 -5.97 -20.22 -6.64
N ALA A 61 -5.58 -19.04 -7.15
CA ALA A 61 -4.20 -18.61 -7.16
C ALA A 61 -3.71 -18.37 -5.73
N THR A 62 -2.52 -18.89 -5.42
CA THR A 62 -1.76 -18.47 -4.25
C THR A 62 -0.55 -17.69 -4.72
N GLY A 63 -0.30 -16.55 -4.10
CA GLY A 63 0.80 -15.69 -4.50
C GLY A 63 1.23 -14.76 -3.39
N THR A 64 2.32 -14.06 -3.64
CA THR A 64 2.86 -13.03 -2.77
C THR A 64 3.10 -11.76 -3.57
N ILE A 65 2.90 -10.61 -2.93
CA ILE A 65 3.56 -9.38 -3.37
C ILE A 65 4.75 -9.14 -2.45
N GLY A 66 5.93 -9.01 -3.02
CA GLY A 66 7.09 -8.42 -2.36
C GLY A 66 7.20 -6.94 -2.74
N LEU A 67 7.65 -6.11 -1.81
CA LEU A 67 8.14 -4.76 -2.11
C LEU A 67 9.26 -4.40 -1.17
N ASP A 68 10.11 -3.49 -1.60
CA ASP A 68 11.06 -2.82 -0.73
C ASP A 68 10.49 -1.48 -0.29
N MET A 69 10.55 -1.23 1.01
CA MET A 69 10.13 0.04 1.58
C MET A 69 11.23 0.67 2.42
N TRP A 70 11.39 1.97 2.28
CA TRP A 70 12.17 2.79 3.21
C TRP A 70 11.22 3.62 4.06
N SER A 71 11.59 3.83 5.32
CA SER A 71 10.89 4.78 6.18
C SER A 71 11.88 5.77 6.77
N ALA A 72 11.45 7.02 6.91
CA ALA A 72 12.19 8.01 7.67
C ALA A 72 12.17 7.68 9.17
N ASP A 73 13.11 8.27 9.90
CA ASP A 73 13.16 8.15 11.35
C ASP A 73 11.90 8.77 11.98
N GLY A 74 11.25 8.03 12.90
CA GLY A 74 10.05 8.50 13.59
C GLY A 74 8.79 8.59 12.73
N ALA A 75 8.76 7.95 11.55
CA ALA A 75 7.56 7.86 10.72
C ALA A 75 6.43 7.00 11.34
N ASP A 76 6.73 6.23 12.40
CA ASP A 76 5.79 5.47 13.24
C ASP A 76 4.69 4.71 12.45
N VAL A 77 5.08 4.10 11.32
CA VAL A 77 4.18 3.29 10.48
C VAL A 77 3.95 1.92 11.15
N GLU A 78 2.70 1.62 11.48
CA GLU A 78 2.31 0.36 12.15
C GLU A 78 1.99 -0.74 11.15
N HIS A 79 1.33 -0.38 10.05
CA HIS A 79 0.94 -1.32 9.00
C HIS A 79 1.19 -0.70 7.64
N VAL A 80 1.54 -1.55 6.68
CA VAL A 80 1.47 -1.23 5.25
C VAL A 80 0.50 -2.18 4.57
N ALA A 81 -0.05 -1.77 3.44
CA ALA A 81 -0.99 -2.58 2.69
C ALA A 81 -0.83 -2.38 1.18
N VAL A 82 -1.11 -3.45 0.44
CA VAL A 82 -1.34 -3.43 -1.01
C VAL A 82 -2.82 -3.53 -1.27
N ARG A 83 -3.33 -2.74 -2.22
CA ARG A 83 -4.75 -2.65 -2.54
C ARG A 83 -5.04 -3.13 -3.95
N PHE A 84 -6.18 -3.80 -4.09
CA PHE A 84 -6.70 -4.26 -5.38
C PHE A 84 -8.17 -3.89 -5.52
N CYS A 85 -8.56 -3.61 -6.76
CA CYS A 85 -9.93 -3.40 -7.17
C CYS A 85 -10.41 -4.66 -7.87
N ASP A 86 -11.52 -5.21 -7.41
CA ASP A 86 -12.12 -6.42 -7.96
C ASP A 86 -12.96 -6.11 -9.22
N ALA A 87 -13.53 -7.12 -9.85
CA ALA A 87 -14.30 -6.96 -11.09
C ALA A 87 -15.53 -6.04 -10.92
N ASP A 88 -16.14 -6.02 -9.73
CA ASP A 88 -17.31 -5.22 -9.39
C ASP A 88 -16.94 -3.80 -8.90
N GLY A 89 -15.64 -3.50 -8.78
CA GLY A 89 -15.14 -2.20 -8.35
C GLY A 89 -14.87 -2.09 -6.85
N LYS A 90 -15.02 -3.17 -6.08
CA LYS A 90 -14.77 -3.19 -4.64
C LYS A 90 -13.28 -3.21 -4.36
N ILE A 91 -12.84 -2.44 -3.35
CA ILE A 91 -11.44 -2.36 -2.95
C ILE A 91 -11.17 -3.31 -1.79
N PHE A 92 -10.19 -4.18 -1.99
CA PHE A 92 -9.65 -5.09 -0.98
C PHE A 92 -8.19 -4.73 -0.70
N GLU A 93 -7.76 -4.91 0.54
CA GLU A 93 -6.39 -4.64 0.97
C GLU A 93 -5.80 -5.82 1.71
N TRP A 94 -4.52 -6.11 1.44
CA TRP A 94 -3.74 -7.08 2.19
C TRP A 94 -2.77 -6.32 3.06
N ARG A 95 -2.97 -6.42 4.37
CA ARG A 95 -2.22 -5.64 5.37
C ARG A 95 -1.08 -6.47 5.95
N GLN A 96 0.05 -5.83 6.17
CA GLN A 96 1.19 -6.41 6.85
C GLN A 96 1.61 -5.49 8.01
N PRO A 97 1.60 -5.96 9.27
CA PRO A 97 2.13 -5.20 10.38
C PRO A 97 3.64 -5.07 10.27
N LEU A 98 4.17 -3.92 10.67
CA LEU A 98 5.61 -3.67 10.77
C LEU A 98 6.07 -3.93 12.21
N PRO A 99 7.05 -4.82 12.44
CA PRO A 99 7.45 -5.23 13.79
C PRO A 99 8.15 -4.12 14.58
N GLU A 100 8.72 -3.13 13.89
CA GLU A 100 9.43 -2.00 14.47
C GLU A 100 8.88 -0.71 13.85
N PRO A 101 7.73 -0.19 14.34
CA PRO A 101 7.23 1.12 13.97
C PRO A 101 8.28 2.18 14.32
N GLY A 102 8.49 3.14 13.42
CA GLY A 102 9.46 4.24 13.61
C GLY A 102 10.91 3.93 13.23
N ARG A 103 11.26 2.66 12.96
CA ARG A 103 12.60 2.31 12.47
C ARG A 103 12.87 3.01 11.12
N ARG A 104 14.00 3.68 11.02
CA ARG A 104 14.52 4.20 9.75
C ARG A 104 15.11 3.10 8.87
N GLY A 105 14.99 3.28 7.56
CA GLY A 105 15.78 2.53 6.56
C GLY A 105 14.95 1.54 5.75
N TRP A 106 15.64 0.89 4.82
CA TRP A 106 15.08 -0.10 3.92
C TRP A 106 14.71 -1.40 4.64
N ARG A 107 13.59 -1.99 4.23
CA ARG A 107 13.15 -3.33 4.59
C ARG A 107 12.31 -3.94 3.47
N HIS A 108 12.41 -5.24 3.32
CA HIS A 108 11.53 -6.00 2.44
C HIS A 108 10.23 -6.34 3.16
N VAL A 109 9.09 -6.20 2.47
CA VAL A 109 7.76 -6.56 2.99
C VAL A 109 7.07 -7.50 2.02
N THR A 110 6.52 -8.58 2.55
CA THR A 110 5.81 -9.60 1.77
C THR A 110 4.35 -9.69 2.19
N PHE A 111 3.45 -9.68 1.21
CA PHE A 111 2.00 -9.77 1.36
C PHE A 111 1.50 -11.08 0.76
N PRO A 112 1.12 -12.08 1.57
CA PRO A 112 0.50 -13.29 1.05
C PRO A 112 -0.91 -12.99 0.54
N LEU A 113 -1.14 -13.16 -0.76
CA LEU A 113 -2.40 -12.90 -1.46
C LEU A 113 -3.41 -14.05 -1.27
N SER A 114 -3.79 -14.30 -0.02
CA SER A 114 -4.89 -15.21 0.32
C SER A 114 -6.18 -14.41 0.54
N PRO A 115 -7.32 -14.78 -0.09
CA PRO A 115 -8.60 -14.08 0.13
C PRO A 115 -8.98 -13.94 1.60
N HIS A 116 -8.70 -14.97 2.42
CA HIS A 116 -9.00 -14.97 3.87
C HIS A 116 -8.15 -13.99 4.68
N ARG A 117 -7.09 -13.43 4.09
CA ARG A 117 -6.22 -12.43 4.72
C ARG A 117 -6.50 -11.01 4.22
N SER A 118 -7.45 -10.86 3.31
CA SER A 118 -7.86 -9.54 2.83
C SER A 118 -8.74 -8.83 3.86
N TRP A 119 -8.61 -7.52 3.92
CA TRP A 119 -9.55 -6.61 4.53
C TRP A 119 -10.25 -5.81 3.41
N HIS A 120 -11.41 -5.23 3.68
CA HIS A 120 -12.11 -4.39 2.71
C HIS A 120 -12.69 -3.15 3.39
N TRP A 121 -12.88 -2.10 2.59
CA TRP A 121 -13.45 -0.85 3.05
C TRP A 121 -14.75 -0.56 2.30
N GLY A 122 -15.83 -0.33 3.05
CA GLY A 122 -17.14 0.04 2.51
C GLY A 122 -17.88 -1.08 1.78
N GLY A 123 -19.08 -0.76 1.29
CA GLY A 123 -19.99 -1.68 0.61
C GLY A 123 -21.22 -2.06 1.45
N PRO A 124 -22.27 -2.61 0.82
CA PRO A 124 -23.45 -3.09 1.53
C PRO A 124 -23.09 -4.23 2.49
N ALA A 125 -23.69 -4.21 3.68
CA ALA A 125 -23.53 -5.27 4.66
C ALA A 125 -23.91 -6.64 4.06
N GLY A 126 -23.13 -7.69 4.35
CA GLY A 126 -23.42 -9.07 3.93
C GLY A 126 -22.77 -9.56 2.61
N LEU A 127 -22.07 -8.70 1.86
CA LEU A 127 -21.21 -9.09 0.72
C LEU A 127 -19.72 -8.92 1.03
N GLU A 128 -19.40 -8.92 2.31
CA GLU A 128 -18.16 -8.39 2.87
C GLU A 128 -16.91 -9.18 2.44
N TRP A 129 -17.03 -10.42 1.96
CA TRP A 129 -15.87 -11.31 1.80
C TRP A 129 -15.77 -12.03 0.45
N GLN A 130 -16.62 -11.70 -0.52
CA GLN A 130 -16.55 -12.31 -1.86
C GLN A 130 -15.75 -11.42 -2.81
N ILE A 131 -14.51 -11.83 -3.10
CA ILE A 131 -13.68 -11.19 -4.11
C ILE A 131 -14.16 -11.62 -5.50
N ARG A 132 -14.40 -10.67 -6.41
CA ARG A 132 -14.67 -10.97 -7.82
C ARG A 132 -13.44 -10.79 -8.70
N TYR A 133 -13.01 -11.85 -9.35
CA TYR A 133 -11.86 -11.84 -10.25
C TYR A 133 -12.26 -11.43 -11.68
N PRO A 134 -11.34 -10.86 -12.48
CA PRO A 134 -9.92 -10.62 -12.17
C PRO A 134 -9.69 -9.37 -11.31
N LEU A 135 -8.61 -9.40 -10.53
CA LEU A 135 -8.18 -8.27 -9.69
C LEU A 135 -7.31 -7.29 -10.49
N ALA A 136 -7.52 -6.00 -10.29
CA ALA A 136 -6.64 -4.94 -10.79
C ALA A 136 -5.87 -4.30 -9.63
N PHE A 137 -4.56 -4.11 -9.80
CA PHE A 137 -3.77 -3.41 -8.77
C PHE A 137 -4.26 -1.95 -8.62
N TYR A 138 -4.59 -1.56 -7.39
CA TYR A 138 -5.24 -0.29 -7.09
C TYR A 138 -4.26 0.73 -6.49
N GLY A 139 -3.38 0.29 -5.58
CA GLY A 139 -2.38 1.15 -4.97
C GLY A 139 -1.91 0.64 -3.61
N PHE A 140 -1.49 1.55 -2.73
CA PHE A 140 -0.88 1.25 -1.43
C PHE A 140 -1.58 2.00 -0.30
N ALA A 141 -1.42 1.52 0.92
CA ALA A 141 -1.81 2.25 2.11
C ALA A 141 -0.84 2.01 3.27
N ALA A 142 -0.83 2.93 4.22
CA ALA A 142 -0.13 2.78 5.47
C ALA A 142 -1.01 3.26 6.63
N GLN A 143 -1.05 2.47 7.70
CA GLN A 143 -1.59 2.90 8.98
C GLN A 143 -0.47 3.51 9.82
N LEU A 144 -0.70 4.72 10.31
CA LEU A 144 0.22 5.47 11.17
C LEU A 144 -0.17 5.27 12.64
N ALA A 145 0.82 5.27 13.53
CA ALA A 145 0.57 5.14 14.96
C ALA A 145 -0.35 6.26 15.47
N THR A 146 -1.37 5.88 16.23
CA THR A 146 -2.41 6.79 16.73
C THR A 146 -2.09 7.37 18.11
N GLN A 147 -0.98 6.94 18.74
CA GLN A 147 -0.58 7.39 20.07
C GLN A 147 0.16 8.74 20.04
N GLY A 148 -0.58 9.81 19.73
CA GLY A 148 -0.48 11.04 20.51
C GLY A 148 0.21 12.25 19.90
N ARG A 149 0.86 12.20 18.73
CA ARG A 149 1.19 13.39 17.92
C ARG A 149 1.21 13.04 16.44
N THR A 150 0.43 13.78 15.65
CA THR A 150 0.62 13.83 14.19
C THR A 150 2.05 14.31 13.92
N ARG A 151 2.83 13.52 13.18
CA ARG A 151 4.19 13.88 12.78
C ARG A 151 4.31 13.71 11.28
N ALA A 152 5.06 14.62 10.66
CA ALA A 152 5.43 14.44 9.27
C ALA A 152 6.29 13.18 9.17
N GLY A 153 6.11 12.44 8.09
CA GLY A 153 6.85 11.23 7.85
C GLY A 153 6.99 10.99 6.35
N ALA A 154 7.88 10.06 6.03
CA ALA A 154 8.14 9.66 4.67
C ALA A 154 8.22 8.14 4.60
N LEU A 155 7.53 7.59 3.62
CA LEU A 155 7.63 6.20 3.21
C LEU A 155 7.98 6.20 1.74
N VAL A 156 8.96 5.40 1.34
CA VAL A 156 9.34 5.24 -0.06
C VAL A 156 9.14 3.77 -0.44
N ILE A 157 8.49 3.50 -1.57
CA ILE A 157 8.22 2.13 -2.07
C ILE A 157 8.98 1.92 -3.38
N ASP A 158 9.66 0.79 -3.49
CA ASP A 158 10.33 0.34 -4.71
C ASP A 158 10.22 -1.18 -4.89
N ASP A 159 10.70 -1.68 -6.02
CA ASP A 159 10.87 -3.11 -6.33
C ASP A 159 9.64 -3.97 -6.00
N VAL A 160 8.47 -3.49 -6.45
CA VAL A 160 7.19 -4.19 -6.26
C VAL A 160 7.11 -5.36 -7.22
N VAL A 161 7.14 -6.58 -6.68
CA VAL A 161 7.15 -7.83 -7.42
C VAL A 161 5.94 -8.67 -7.04
N LEU A 162 5.20 -9.15 -8.04
CA LEU A 162 4.15 -10.13 -7.89
C LEU A 162 4.71 -11.51 -8.23
N ASP A 163 4.65 -12.44 -7.28
CA ASP A 163 4.98 -13.84 -7.49
C ASP A 163 3.72 -14.69 -7.29
N ILE A 164 3.40 -15.53 -8.28
CA ILE A 164 2.21 -16.36 -8.27
C ILE A 164 2.65 -17.80 -8.46
N ALA A 165 2.36 -18.64 -7.47
CA ALA A 165 2.57 -20.08 -7.56
C ALA A 165 1.60 -20.62 -8.62
N ARG A 166 2.18 -21.18 -9.70
CA ARG A 166 1.44 -21.85 -10.76
C ARG A 166 1.14 -23.30 -10.41
#